data_AF-A0A7V8RGV2-F1
#
_entry.id   AF-A0A7V8RGV2-F1
#
_cell.length_a   1.000
_cell.length_b   1.000
_cell.length_c   1.000
_cell.angle_alpha   90.00
_cell.angle_beta   90.00
_cell.angle_gamma   90.00
#
_symmetry.space_group_name_H-M   'P 1'
#
loop_
_entity.id
_entity.type
_entity.pdbx_description
1 polymer ?
#
loop_
_entity_poly.entity_id
_entity_poly.type
_entity_poly.pdbx_seq_one_letter_code
_entity_poly.pdbx_strand_id
1 'polypeptide(L)' 'QEKGAGNEIQLTDAMARMIGSQPFHAVTFAGKRYDCGSKAGYVQANLAIALEREDMADEIRAFAVDLLK' A
#
# COMPACT_ATOMS: atom_id res chain seq x y z
N GLN A 1 15.42 -14.84 -18.41
CA GLN A 1 14.56 -13.64 -18.46
C GLN A 1 15.36 -12.52 -19.09
N GLU A 2 14.77 -11.78 -20.03
CA GLU A 2 15.43 -10.64 -20.68
C GLU A 2 15.10 -9.35 -19.93
N LYS A 3 15.85 -8.28 -20.20
CA LYS A 3 15.60 -6.95 -19.60
C LYS A 3 14.37 -6.33 -20.27
N GLY A 4 13.41 -5.91 -19.45
CA GLY A 4 12.15 -5.29 -19.86
C GLY A 4 12.16 -3.79 -19.61
N ALA A 5 11.12 -3.30 -18.92
CA ALA A 5 10.99 -1.89 -18.55
C ALA A 5 12.21 -1.40 -17.75
N GLY A 6 12.67 -0.17 -18.04
CA GLY A 6 13.80 0.45 -17.35
C GLY A 6 15.15 -0.23 -17.57
N ASN A 7 15.26 -1.15 -18.55
CA ASN A 7 16.46 -1.98 -18.77
C ASN A 7 16.77 -2.91 -17.58
N GLU A 8 15.74 -3.31 -16.84
CA GLU A 8 15.82 -4.19 -15.69
C GLU A 8 15.13 -5.53 -15.97
N ILE A 9 15.56 -6.59 -15.28
CA ILE A 9 14.84 -7.87 -15.29
C ILE A 9 13.62 -7.74 -14.38
N GLN A 10 12.42 -7.78 -14.95
CA GLN A 10 11.17 -7.55 -14.22
C GLN A 10 10.56 -8.85 -13.70
N LEU A 11 10.16 -8.84 -12.42
CA LEU A 11 9.48 -9.97 -11.80
C LEU A 11 8.13 -10.28 -12.47
N THR A 12 7.39 -9.25 -12.89
CA THR A 12 6.08 -9.39 -13.54
C THR A 12 6.16 -10.17 -14.85
N ASP A 13 7.24 -9.98 -15.61
CA ASP A 13 7.44 -10.68 -16.88
C ASP A 13 7.72 -12.17 -16.66
N ALA A 14 8.44 -12.50 -15.59
CA ALA A 14 8.66 -13.89 -15.20
C ALA A 14 7.35 -14.54 -14.72
N MET A 15 6.56 -13.83 -13.88
CA MET A 15 5.24 -14.30 -13.43
C MET A 15 4.31 -14.56 -14.61
N ALA A 16 4.28 -13.68 -15.61
CA ALA A 16 3.44 -13.84 -16.79
C ALA A 16 3.75 -15.12 -17.59
N ARG A 17 5.04 -15.49 -17.71
CA ARG A 17 5.46 -16.73 -18.38
C ARG A 17 5.04 -18.00 -17.64
N MET A 18 4.75 -17.92 -16.34
CA MET A 18 4.29 -19.05 -15.53
C MET A 18 2.77 -19.29 -15.66
N ILE A 19 2.01 -18.30 -16.14
CA ILE A 19 0.56 -18.42 -16.34
C ILE A 19 0.29 -19.51 -17.38
N GLY A 20 -0.58 -20.47 -17.03
CA GLY A 20 -0.90 -21.63 -17.88
C GLY A 20 0.03 -22.84 -17.69
N SER A 21 1.17 -22.68 -17.02
CA SER A 21 2.07 -23.79 -16.67
C SER A 21 1.80 -24.33 -15.26
N GLN A 22 1.25 -23.50 -14.38
CA GLN A 22 0.85 -23.85 -13.02
C GLN A 22 -0.37 -23.04 -12.60
N PRO A 23 -1.15 -23.49 -11.59
CA PRO A 23 -2.23 -22.69 -11.03
C PRO A 23 -1.72 -21.32 -10.58
N PHE A 24 -2.44 -20.28 -10.99
CA PHE A 24 -2.09 -18.89 -10.70
C PHE A 24 -3.36 -18.15 -10.29
N HIS A 25 -3.39 -17.63 -9.07
CA HIS A 25 -4.58 -17.01 -8.49
C HIS A 25 -4.28 -15.61 -7.98
N ALA A 26 -5.21 -14.68 -8.21
CA ALA A 26 -5.22 -13.39 -7.56
C ALA A 26 -6.02 -13.50 -6.24
N VAL A 27 -5.56 -12.81 -5.20
CA VAL A 27 -6.24 -12.73 -3.91
C VAL A 27 -6.63 -11.29 -3.66
N THR A 28 -7.91 -11.06 -3.35
CA THR A 28 -8.38 -9.76 -2.89
C THR A 28 -8.09 -9.62 -1.40
N PHE A 29 -7.34 -8.59 -1.04
CA PHE A 29 -7.06 -8.29 0.37
C PHE A 29 -8.31 -7.72 1.04
N ALA A 30 -8.78 -8.37 2.11
CA ALA A 30 -9.89 -7.90 2.93
C ALA A 30 -9.42 -6.88 3.97
N GLY A 31 -9.09 -5.68 3.50
CA GLY A 31 -8.63 -4.58 4.36
C GLY A 31 -8.36 -3.32 3.57
N LYS A 32 -7.89 -2.29 4.26
CA LYS A 32 -7.53 -1.01 3.63
C LYS A 32 -6.03 -0.99 3.34
N ARG A 33 -5.68 -0.88 2.05
CA ARG A 33 -4.30 -0.71 1.61
C ARG A 33 -3.96 0.77 1.58
N TYR A 34 -2.78 1.12 2.10
CA TYR A 34 -2.17 2.43 1.95
C TYR A 34 -0.89 2.32 1.11
N ASP A 35 -0.69 3.21 0.13
CA ASP A 35 0.52 3.24 -0.70
C ASP A 35 1.60 4.14 -0.09
N CYS A 36 2.41 3.55 0.79
CA CYS A 36 3.54 4.25 1.42
C CYS A 36 4.71 4.54 0.48
N GLY A 37 4.67 4.09 -0.79
CA GLY A 37 5.62 4.54 -1.82
C GLY A 37 5.38 6.00 -2.23
N SER A 38 4.17 6.51 -2.00
CA SER A 38 3.83 7.92 -2.20
C SER A 38 3.90 8.72 -0.89
N LYS A 39 4.33 9.98 -0.96
CA LYS A 39 4.40 10.86 0.23
C LYS A 39 3.03 11.04 0.89
N ALA A 40 1.98 11.21 0.08
CA ALA A 40 0.62 11.36 0.58
C ALA A 40 0.11 10.06 1.23
N GLY A 41 0.33 8.91 0.59
CA GLY A 41 -0.09 7.62 1.14
C GLY A 41 0.65 7.25 2.43
N TYR A 42 1.91 7.66 2.58
CA TYR A 42 2.65 7.54 3.84
C TYR A 42 1.97 8.33 4.99
N VAL A 43 1.59 9.59 4.75
CA VAL A 43 0.89 10.40 5.77
C VAL A 43 -0.48 9.82 6.09
N GLN A 44 -1.22 9.35 5.08
CA GLN A 44 -2.53 8.70 5.27
C GLN A 44 -2.42 7.43 6.11
N ALA A 45 -1.42 6.59 5.88
CA ALA A 45 -1.19 5.37 6.65
C ALA A 45 -0.93 5.68 8.14
N ASN A 46 -0.05 6.65 8.40
CA ASN A 46 0.27 7.07 9.77
C ASN A 46 -0.96 7.63 10.49
N LEU A 47 -1.72 8.52 9.85
CA LEU A 47 -2.93 9.09 10.43
C LEU A 47 -3.98 8.00 10.72
N ALA A 48 -4.17 7.04 9.81
CA ALA A 48 -5.12 5.96 10.00
C ALA A 48 -4.78 5.10 11.22
N ILE A 49 -3.52 4.66 11.33
CA ILE A 49 -3.05 3.85 12.47
C ILE A 49 -3.16 4.64 13.77
N ALA A 50 -2.78 5.93 13.76
CA ALA A 50 -2.87 6.77 14.95
C ALA A 50 -4.33 6.91 15.45
N LEU A 51 -5.29 7.04 14.54
CA LEU A 51 -6.71 7.14 14.89
C LEU A 51 -7.34 5.81 15.34
N GLU A 52 -6.67 4.67 15.13
CA GLU A 52 -7.10 3.35 15.62
C GLU A 52 -6.55 3.02 17.02
N ARG A 53 -5.61 3.82 17.53
CA ARG A 53 -4.90 3.54 18.78
C ARG A 53 -5.50 4.26 19.98
N GLU A 54 -5.89 3.51 21.00
CA GLU A 54 -6.52 4.04 22.23
C GLU A 54 -5.66 5.09 22.96
N ASP A 55 -4.33 4.98 22.90
CA ASP A 55 -3.40 5.88 23.60
C ASP A 55 -3.15 7.22 22.89
N MET A 56 -3.63 7.39 21.66
CA MET A 56 -3.36 8.61 20.88
C MET A 56 -4.51 9.10 19.99
N ALA A 57 -5.55 8.28 19.75
CA ALA A 57 -6.61 8.60 18.79
C ALA A 57 -7.32 9.92 19.11
N ASP A 58 -7.61 10.18 20.38
CA ASP A 58 -8.33 11.38 20.80
C ASP A 58 -7.50 12.67 20.59
N GLU A 59 -6.21 12.64 20.96
CA GLU A 59 -5.30 13.77 20.78
C GLU A 59 -5.09 14.08 19.29
N ILE A 60 -4.83 13.05 18.48
CA ILE A 60 -4.61 13.21 17.04
C ILE A 60 -5.88 13.69 16.33
N ARG A 61 -7.06 13.19 16.73
CA ARG A 61 -8.34 13.64 16.18
C ARG A 61 -8.59 15.11 16.49
N ALA A 62 -8.37 15.53 17.73
CA ALA A 62 -8.55 16.93 18.13
C ALA A 62 -7.64 17.86 17.32
N PHE A 63 -6.36 17.51 17.18
CA PHE A 63 -5.40 18.25 16.36
C PHE A 63 -5.83 18.34 14.89
N ALA A 64 -6.22 17.21 14.27
CA ALA A 64 -6.61 17.19 12.87
C ALA A 64 -7.88 18.04 12.59
N VAL A 65 -8.85 18.02 13.50
CA VAL A 65 -10.05 18.87 13.39
C VAL A 65 -9.68 20.34 13.50
N ASP A 66 -8.77 20.72 14.41
CA ASP A 66 -8.33 22.11 14.56
C ASP A 66 -7.58 22.62 13.34
N LEU A 67 -6.70 21.79 12.76
CA LEU A 67 -5.91 22.12 11.57
C LEU A 67 -6.76 22.34 10.31
N LEU A 68 -7.93 21.71 10.22
CA LEU A 68 -8.80 21.74 9.05
C LEU A 68 -9.95 22.76 9.15
N LYS A 69 -10.00 23.55 10.23
CA LYS A 69 -10.87 24.73 10.33
C LYS A 69 -10.40 25.84 9.41
#